data_AF-A0A925Y7D2-F1
#
_entry.id   AF-A0A925Y7D2-F1
#
_cell.length_a   1.000
_cell.length_b   1.000
_cell.length_c   1.000
_cell.angle_alpha   90.00
_cell.angle_beta   90.00
_cell.angle_gamma   90.00
#
_symmetry.space_group_name_H-M   'P 1'
#
loop_
_entity.id
_entity.type
_entity.pdbx_description
1 polymer ?
#
loop_
_entity_poly.entity_id
_entity_poly.type
_entity_poly.pdbx_seq_one_letter_code
_entity_poly.pdbx_strand_id
1 'polypeptide(L)'
;MKAIASLLSLAACQLSYAGGDTNIVAISDWSKPVGARMTLRARMIISQEHSPARDGLQKETAFYLEFQNVTGAIGAPLQFYFEPGALRCELFDSDGKSLPAEVVSGSGGGAGPCWITLPYDSTIRLLANMYGYGLKPEDGFMLVMAPPNMQGWTIRAGDTKAYSMSGTISVTTPANHVPKDGDDARTVWSGTLELPKMKLSVPKK
;
A
#
# COMPACT_ATOMS: atom_id res chain seq x y z
N MET A 1 -41.10 22.91 -6.14
CA MET A 1 -39.70 23.31 -5.86
C MET A 1 -39.35 22.92 -4.42
N LYS A 2 -38.72 21.75 -4.21
CA LYS A 2 -38.07 21.26 -2.96
C LYS A 2 -37.86 19.74 -3.07
N ALA A 3 -37.03 19.28 -4.02
CA ALA A 3 -36.63 17.86 -4.11
C ALA A 3 -35.42 17.61 -5.03
N ILE A 4 -34.59 18.62 -5.34
CA ILE A 4 -33.46 18.45 -6.29
C ILE A 4 -32.09 18.73 -5.63
N ALA A 5 -32.07 19.06 -4.33
CA ALA A 5 -30.83 19.45 -3.65
C ALA A 5 -30.01 18.27 -3.06
N SER A 6 -30.49 17.02 -3.14
CA SER A 6 -29.86 15.89 -2.41
C SER A 6 -29.02 14.93 -3.26
N LEU A 7 -28.89 15.15 -4.57
CA LEU A 7 -28.12 14.27 -5.47
C LEU A 7 -26.69 14.75 -5.78
N LEU A 8 -26.29 15.92 -5.28
CA LEU A 8 -24.97 16.52 -5.54
C LEU A 8 -23.94 16.32 -4.41
N SER A 9 -24.30 15.65 -3.31
CA SER A 9 -23.42 15.52 -2.14
C SER A 9 -22.68 14.18 -2.03
N LEU A 10 -22.85 13.25 -2.98
CA LEU A 10 -22.17 11.95 -2.97
C LEU A 10 -20.96 11.83 -3.92
N ALA A 11 -20.63 12.88 -4.68
CA ALA A 11 -19.48 12.88 -5.59
C ALA A 11 -18.21 13.56 -5.04
N ALA A 12 -18.27 14.19 -3.86
CA ALA A 12 -17.16 15.00 -3.35
C ALA A 12 -16.07 14.22 -2.57
N CYS A 13 -16.19 12.89 -2.44
CA CYS A 13 -15.10 12.04 -1.94
C CYS A 13 -14.23 11.46 -3.07
N GLN A 14 -14.33 11.99 -4.28
CA GLN A 14 -13.45 11.59 -5.37
C GLN A 14 -12.08 12.25 -5.21
N LEU A 15 -11.19 11.45 -4.61
CA LEU A 15 -9.80 11.27 -5.03
C LEU A 15 -9.04 12.58 -5.21
N SER A 16 -8.34 13.00 -4.15
CA SER A 16 -7.12 13.79 -4.28
C SER A 16 -6.09 12.98 -5.07
N TYR A 17 -6.26 12.89 -6.39
CA TYR A 17 -5.19 12.49 -7.28
C TYR A 17 -4.21 13.65 -7.31
N ALA A 18 -3.00 13.43 -6.78
CA ALA A 18 -1.85 14.07 -7.39
C ALA A 18 -1.91 13.75 -8.89
N GLY A 19 -1.80 14.76 -9.75
CA GLY A 19 -2.30 14.72 -11.13
C GLY A 19 -1.99 13.42 -11.89
N GLY A 20 -3.05 12.75 -12.35
CA GLY A 20 -2.97 11.78 -13.46
C GLY A 20 -2.05 10.57 -13.25
N ASP A 21 -2.21 9.83 -12.15
CA ASP A 21 -1.60 8.50 -11.96
C ASP A 21 -2.22 7.46 -12.95
N THR A 22 -1.96 7.62 -14.26
CA THR A 22 -2.45 6.74 -15.34
C THR A 22 -1.88 5.33 -15.30
N ASN A 23 -0.94 5.09 -14.39
CA ASN A 23 -0.23 3.84 -14.17
C ASN A 23 -0.80 3.01 -13.01
N ILE A 24 -1.80 3.50 -12.27
CA ILE A 24 -2.46 2.71 -11.21
C ILE A 24 -3.29 1.59 -11.85
N VAL A 25 -2.99 0.37 -11.41
CA VAL A 25 -3.65 -0.88 -11.82
C VAL A 25 -4.78 -1.26 -10.87
N ALA A 26 -4.55 -1.05 -9.57
CA ALA A 26 -5.50 -1.41 -8.52
C ALA A 26 -5.33 -0.50 -7.30
N ILE A 27 -6.44 -0.26 -6.60
CA ILE A 27 -6.46 0.47 -5.34
C ILE A 27 -7.49 -0.16 -4.41
N SER A 28 -7.13 -0.33 -3.13
CA SER A 28 -8.08 -0.75 -2.11
C SER A 28 -8.85 0.44 -1.56
N ASP A 29 -9.99 0.16 -0.93
CA ASP A 29 -10.57 1.10 0.02
C ASP A 29 -9.60 1.37 1.18
N TRP A 30 -9.82 2.49 1.87
CA TRP A 30 -9.15 2.75 3.13
C TRP A 30 -9.51 1.71 4.18
N SER A 31 -8.52 1.25 4.94
CA SER A 31 -8.72 0.47 6.14
C SER A 31 -9.60 1.22 7.15
N LYS A 32 -10.15 0.47 8.11
CA LYS A 32 -10.69 1.10 9.31
C LYS A 32 -9.58 1.91 9.99
N PRO A 33 -9.87 3.10 10.54
CA PRO A 33 -8.95 3.82 11.40
C PRO A 33 -8.60 2.99 12.63
N VAL A 34 -7.32 2.96 13.01
CA VAL A 34 -6.81 2.22 14.17
C VAL A 34 -6.02 3.15 15.08
N GLY A 35 -6.36 3.13 16.37
CA GLY A 35 -5.76 3.93 17.41
C GLY A 35 -6.80 4.70 18.23
N ALA A 36 -6.45 5.03 19.48
CA ALA A 36 -7.36 5.71 20.40
C ALA A 36 -7.14 7.24 20.45
N ARG A 37 -5.87 7.67 20.40
CA ARG A 37 -5.48 9.08 20.39
C ARG A 37 -4.89 9.46 19.06
N MET A 38 -3.75 8.85 18.73
CA MET A 38 -3.19 8.89 17.38
C MET A 38 -3.90 7.83 16.55
N THR A 39 -4.48 8.22 15.42
CA THR A 39 -5.28 7.32 14.58
C THR A 39 -4.73 7.28 13.17
N LEU A 40 -4.38 6.07 12.71
CA LEU A 40 -3.84 5.82 11.38
C LEU A 40 -4.80 4.93 10.60
N ARG A 41 -4.87 5.14 9.28
CA ARG A 41 -5.45 4.19 8.34
C ARG A 41 -4.54 4.04 7.13
N ALA A 42 -4.70 2.95 6.39
CA ALA A 42 -3.92 2.71 5.18
C ALA A 42 -4.76 2.12 4.05
N ARG A 43 -4.24 2.19 2.82
CA ARG A 43 -4.76 1.47 1.65
C ARG A 43 -3.62 0.94 0.78
N MET A 44 -3.93 -0.08 0.00
CA MET A 44 -3.03 -0.66 -0.98
C MET A 44 -3.18 0.01 -2.33
N ILE A 45 -2.07 0.22 -3.03
CA ILE A 45 -2.05 0.72 -4.40
C ILE A 45 -1.06 -0.12 -5.21
N ILE A 46 -1.48 -0.68 -6.33
CA ILE A 46 -0.60 -1.31 -7.30
C ILE A 46 -0.54 -0.42 -8.53
N SER A 47 0.66 -0.14 -9.01
CA SER A 47 0.90 0.61 -10.25
C SER A 47 1.99 -0.02 -11.11
N GLN A 48 2.07 0.40 -12.37
CA GLN A 48 3.13 0.04 -13.31
C GLN A 48 4.09 1.22 -13.47
N GLU A 49 5.21 1.19 -12.76
CA GLU A 49 6.18 2.29 -12.66
C GLU A 49 7.44 2.00 -13.46
N HIS A 50 8.16 3.03 -13.86
CA HIS A 50 9.53 2.85 -14.36
C HIS A 50 10.41 2.25 -13.26
N SER A 51 11.08 1.15 -13.59
CA SER A 51 11.95 0.47 -12.62
C SER A 51 13.26 1.22 -12.48
N PRO A 52 13.62 1.73 -11.27
CA PRO A 52 14.95 2.27 -11.03
C PRO A 52 16.02 1.17 -10.99
N ALA A 53 15.64 -0.11 -10.95
CA ALA A 53 16.55 -1.24 -10.91
C ALA A 53 16.99 -1.72 -12.31
N ARG A 54 16.45 -1.15 -13.39
CA ARG A 54 16.77 -1.52 -14.76
C ARG A 54 17.06 -0.29 -15.60
N ASP A 55 18.07 -0.38 -16.46
CA ASP A 55 18.33 0.66 -17.45
C ASP A 55 17.23 0.66 -18.53
N GLY A 56 16.69 1.84 -18.86
CA GLY A 56 15.73 2.05 -19.95
C GLY A 56 14.28 2.32 -19.51
N LEU A 57 13.33 2.17 -20.43
CA LEU A 57 11.90 2.49 -20.22
C LEU A 57 11.09 1.32 -19.64
N GLN A 58 11.74 0.26 -19.14
CA GLN A 58 11.03 -0.90 -18.62
C GLN A 58 10.20 -0.51 -17.40
N LYS A 59 8.89 -0.78 -17.48
CA LYS A 59 8.00 -0.69 -16.33
C LYS A 59 8.00 -1.99 -15.55
N GLU A 60 7.89 -1.85 -14.25
CA GLU A 60 7.72 -2.93 -13.29
C GLU A 60 6.54 -2.62 -12.37
N THR A 61 6.03 -3.68 -11.76
CA THR A 61 4.90 -3.58 -10.83
C THR A 61 5.38 -3.05 -9.49
N ALA A 62 4.91 -1.87 -9.14
CA ALA A 62 5.13 -1.26 -7.84
C ALA A 62 3.91 -1.50 -6.96
N PHE A 63 4.15 -1.88 -5.71
CA PHE A 63 3.15 -2.03 -4.69
C PHE A 63 3.43 -1.04 -3.59
N TYR A 64 2.52 -0.09 -3.42
CA TYR A 64 2.58 0.95 -2.42
C TYR A 64 1.56 0.69 -1.31
N LEU A 65 1.94 1.11 -0.11
CA LEU A 65 1.01 1.42 0.95
C LEU A 65 0.87 2.94 1.04
N GLU A 66 -0.36 3.39 1.06
CA GLU A 66 -0.69 4.78 1.34
C GLU A 66 -1.26 4.88 2.75
N PHE A 67 -0.64 5.69 3.59
CA PHE A 67 -1.02 5.90 4.99
C PHE A 67 -1.60 7.30 5.16
N GLN A 68 -2.64 7.42 5.98
CA GLN A 68 -3.25 8.71 6.29
C GLN A 68 -3.37 8.90 7.80
N ASN A 69 -2.86 10.02 8.28
CA ASN A 69 -3.09 10.48 9.65
C ASN A 69 -4.52 11.03 9.75
N VAL A 70 -5.39 10.30 10.43
CA VAL A 70 -6.79 10.67 10.69
C VAL A 70 -7.05 10.93 12.18
N THR A 71 -5.99 11.25 12.93
CA THR A 71 -6.05 11.68 14.33
C THR A 71 -7.01 12.85 14.47
N GLY A 72 -7.93 12.86 15.45
CA GLY A 72 -8.89 13.96 15.62
C GLY A 72 -8.29 15.27 16.14
N ALA A 73 -9.09 16.35 16.07
CA ALA A 73 -9.05 17.74 16.59
C ALA A 73 -7.77 18.45 17.10
N ILE A 74 -6.66 17.78 17.42
CA ILE A 74 -5.50 18.38 18.10
C ILE A 74 -4.31 18.60 17.15
N GLY A 75 -4.46 18.37 15.84
CA GLY A 75 -3.44 18.78 14.85
C GLY A 75 -2.07 18.10 15.01
N ALA A 76 -1.97 17.07 15.85
CA ALA A 76 -0.69 16.47 16.22
C ALA A 76 -0.12 15.64 15.05
N PRO A 77 1.20 15.75 14.78
CA PRO A 77 1.86 14.80 13.90
C PRO A 77 1.82 13.40 14.53
N LEU A 78 1.74 12.39 13.68
CA LEU A 78 1.79 10.98 14.05
C LEU A 78 3.12 10.40 13.54
N GLN A 79 3.88 9.77 14.42
CA GLN A 79 5.11 9.07 14.06
C GLN A 79 4.88 7.56 14.05
N PHE A 80 5.40 6.85 13.05
CA PHE A 80 5.34 5.39 13.03
C PHE A 80 6.58 4.80 12.34
N TYR A 81 6.92 3.57 12.70
CA TYR A 81 8.04 2.85 12.09
C TYR A 81 7.54 2.00 10.93
N PHE A 82 7.86 2.40 9.70
CA PHE A 82 7.53 1.65 8.51
C PHE A 82 8.55 0.54 8.29
N GLU A 83 8.09 -0.71 8.34
CA GLU A 83 8.87 -1.91 8.04
C GLU A 83 8.15 -2.65 6.90
N PRO A 84 8.60 -2.53 5.64
CA PRO A 84 8.01 -3.23 4.50
C PRO A 84 7.89 -4.74 4.72
N GLY A 85 8.88 -5.33 5.41
CA GLY A 85 8.90 -6.75 5.74
C GLY A 85 7.80 -7.20 6.71
N ALA A 86 7.09 -6.27 7.35
CA ALA A 86 5.95 -6.56 8.23
C ALA A 86 4.62 -6.68 7.47
N LEU A 87 4.58 -6.34 6.18
CA LEU A 87 3.41 -6.54 5.34
C LEU A 87 3.21 -8.04 5.07
N ARG A 88 1.98 -8.51 5.22
CA ARG A 88 1.52 -9.84 4.79
C ARG A 88 0.38 -9.64 3.82
N CYS A 89 0.41 -10.38 2.72
CA CYS A 89 -0.64 -10.31 1.69
C CYS A 89 -1.14 -11.70 1.35
N GLU A 90 -2.37 -11.74 0.87
CA GLU A 90 -2.99 -12.95 0.33
C GLU A 90 -3.63 -12.60 -1.01
N LEU A 91 -3.41 -13.46 -2.01
CA LEU A 91 -4.06 -13.38 -3.31
C LEU A 91 -5.21 -14.39 -3.35
N PHE A 92 -6.35 -13.98 -3.88
CA PHE A 92 -7.53 -14.83 -4.03
C PHE A 92 -7.96 -14.90 -5.50
N ASP A 93 -8.44 -16.06 -5.90
CA ASP A 93 -9.11 -16.25 -7.19
C ASP A 93 -10.57 -15.72 -7.17
N SER A 94 -11.28 -15.94 -8.28
CA SER A 94 -12.67 -15.50 -8.47
C SER A 94 -13.65 -16.14 -7.50
N ASP A 95 -13.33 -17.32 -6.98
CA ASP A 95 -14.17 -18.07 -6.04
C ASP A 95 -13.85 -17.68 -4.58
N GLY A 96 -12.90 -16.75 -4.39
CA GLY A 96 -12.46 -16.29 -3.08
C GLY A 96 -11.49 -17.26 -2.39
N LYS A 97 -10.93 -18.23 -3.11
CA LYS A 97 -9.95 -19.16 -2.56
C LYS A 97 -8.56 -18.53 -2.57
N SER A 98 -7.85 -18.64 -1.45
CA SER A 98 -6.48 -18.16 -1.32
C SER A 98 -5.53 -18.97 -2.20
N LEU A 99 -4.68 -18.26 -2.95
CA LEU A 99 -3.67 -18.80 -3.83
C LEU A 99 -2.30 -18.77 -3.14
N PRO A 100 -1.56 -19.89 -3.17
CA PRO A 100 -0.27 -19.96 -2.51
C PRO A 100 0.71 -18.95 -3.12
N ALA A 101 1.50 -18.31 -2.26
CA ALA A 101 2.64 -17.51 -2.69
C ALA A 101 3.80 -18.42 -3.10
N GLU A 102 4.55 -18.00 -4.10
CA GLU A 102 5.79 -18.63 -4.52
C GLU A 102 6.97 -18.00 -3.76
N VAL A 103 7.98 -18.81 -3.41
CA VAL A 103 9.25 -18.29 -2.90
C VAL A 103 10.05 -17.75 -4.06
N VAL A 104 10.41 -16.47 -3.99
CA VAL A 104 11.16 -15.78 -5.03
C VAL A 104 12.63 -15.66 -4.60
N SER A 105 13.54 -16.11 -5.46
CA SER A 105 14.98 -15.90 -5.29
C SER A 105 15.48 -14.77 -6.18
N GLY A 106 16.45 -14.00 -5.70
CA GLY A 106 17.09 -12.94 -6.46
C GLY A 106 17.67 -11.83 -5.59
N SER A 107 18.03 -10.73 -6.25
CA SER A 107 18.41 -9.47 -5.60
C SER A 107 17.59 -8.34 -6.22
N GLY A 108 17.13 -7.41 -5.39
CA GLY A 108 16.35 -6.25 -5.80
C GLY A 108 16.57 -5.08 -4.85
N GLY A 109 16.02 -3.91 -5.18
CA GLY A 109 16.11 -2.71 -4.37
C GLY A 109 14.74 -2.23 -3.93
N GLY A 110 14.55 -1.93 -2.65
CA GLY A 110 13.28 -1.44 -2.11
C GLY A 110 13.49 -0.44 -0.98
N ALA A 111 12.40 0.09 -0.44
CA ALA A 111 12.46 0.92 0.75
C ALA A 111 13.04 0.12 1.92
N GLY A 112 13.98 0.70 2.65
CA GLY A 112 14.45 0.15 3.91
C GLY A 112 13.51 0.54 5.07
N PRO A 113 13.60 -0.15 6.21
CA PRO A 113 12.83 0.20 7.40
C PRO A 113 13.17 1.61 7.90
N CYS A 114 12.19 2.44 8.19
CA CYS A 114 12.42 3.83 8.57
C CYS A 114 11.31 4.45 9.43
N TRP A 115 11.65 5.53 10.13
CA TRP A 115 10.69 6.36 10.84
C TRP A 115 10.00 7.32 9.89
N ILE A 116 8.67 7.39 10.00
CA ILE A 116 7.82 8.29 9.24
C ILE A 116 7.12 9.22 10.22
N THR A 117 7.23 10.53 9.97
CA THR A 117 6.44 11.56 10.66
C THR A 117 5.39 12.08 9.70
N LEU A 118 4.13 11.87 10.02
CA LEU A 118 2.99 12.24 9.20
C LEU A 118 2.22 13.40 9.87
N PRO A 119 2.26 14.63 9.31
CA PRO A 119 1.45 15.74 9.81
C PRO A 119 -0.04 15.40 9.94
N TYR A 120 -0.76 16.16 10.75
CA TYR A 120 -2.22 16.03 10.83
C TYR A 120 -2.87 16.22 9.46
N ASP A 121 -3.90 15.41 9.17
CA ASP A 121 -4.65 15.40 7.92
C ASP A 121 -3.77 15.30 6.67
N SER A 122 -2.68 14.55 6.78
CA SER A 122 -1.76 14.29 5.67
C SER A 122 -1.71 12.82 5.31
N THR A 123 -1.27 12.58 4.08
CA THR A 123 -1.17 11.27 3.47
C THR A 123 0.24 11.09 2.92
N ILE A 124 0.79 9.88 3.05
CA ILE A 124 2.07 9.50 2.44
C ILE A 124 1.93 8.17 1.71
N ARG A 125 2.57 8.06 0.55
CA ARG A 125 2.66 6.83 -0.23
C ARG A 125 4.08 6.28 -0.14
N LEU A 126 4.21 5.04 0.32
CA LEU A 126 5.50 4.36 0.56
C LEU A 126 5.54 3.06 -0.23
N LEU A 127 6.67 2.79 -0.89
CA LEU A 127 6.88 1.54 -1.62
C LEU A 127 6.99 0.39 -0.61
N ALA A 128 6.17 -0.64 -0.77
CA ALA A 128 6.09 -1.80 0.11
C ALA A 128 6.69 -3.08 -0.50
N ASN A 129 6.92 -3.10 -1.82
CA ASN A 129 7.66 -4.16 -2.50
C ASN A 129 9.08 -3.72 -2.91
N MET A 130 9.78 -4.61 -3.62
CA MET A 130 11.09 -4.35 -4.21
C MET A 130 10.97 -4.18 -5.73
N TYR A 131 11.83 -3.32 -6.29
CA TYR A 131 12.17 -3.30 -7.71
C TYR A 131 13.18 -4.40 -8.06
N GLY A 132 13.23 -4.76 -9.34
CA GLY A 132 14.13 -5.77 -9.93
C GLY A 132 13.42 -7.08 -10.26
N TYR A 133 12.25 -7.32 -9.68
CA TYR A 133 11.46 -8.55 -9.85
C TYR A 133 10.25 -8.39 -10.77
N GLY A 134 9.89 -7.17 -11.16
CA GLY A 134 8.71 -6.97 -11.99
C GLY A 134 8.85 -7.61 -13.38
N LEU A 135 7.71 -8.06 -13.91
CA LEU A 135 7.59 -8.41 -15.32
C LEU A 135 7.39 -7.14 -16.15
N LYS A 136 7.72 -7.21 -17.44
CA LYS A 136 7.30 -6.19 -18.40
C LYS A 136 5.77 -6.20 -18.48
N PRO A 137 5.10 -5.06 -18.70
CA PRO A 137 3.63 -5.01 -18.76
C PRO A 137 3.01 -6.00 -19.75
N GLU A 138 3.66 -6.25 -20.89
CA GLU A 138 3.21 -7.20 -21.90
C GLU A 138 3.30 -8.68 -21.47
N ASP A 139 4.08 -9.00 -20.44
CA ASP A 139 4.24 -10.34 -19.88
C ASP A 139 3.34 -10.57 -18.64
N GLY A 140 2.70 -9.51 -18.14
CA GLY A 140 1.83 -9.49 -16.97
C GLY A 140 2.44 -8.68 -15.83
N PHE A 141 2.24 -9.14 -14.60
CA PHE A 141 2.91 -8.58 -13.45
C PHE A 141 3.32 -9.63 -12.43
N MET A 142 4.37 -9.29 -11.69
CA MET A 142 4.87 -10.08 -10.57
C MET A 142 4.95 -9.18 -9.34
N LEU A 143 4.28 -9.60 -8.28
CA LEU A 143 4.31 -8.93 -6.97
C LEU A 143 5.23 -9.73 -6.07
N VAL A 144 6.27 -9.11 -5.54
CA VAL A 144 7.22 -9.74 -4.61
C VAL A 144 7.29 -8.92 -3.34
N MET A 145 6.93 -9.52 -2.21
CA MET A 145 6.99 -8.85 -0.92
C MET A 145 8.43 -8.64 -0.48
N ALA A 146 8.68 -7.54 0.24
CA ALA A 146 10.00 -7.22 0.78
C ALA A 146 10.52 -8.32 1.74
N PRO A 147 11.85 -8.39 1.95
CA PRO A 147 12.44 -9.28 2.95
C PRO A 147 11.85 -8.99 4.35
N PRO A 148 11.73 -10.00 5.22
CA PRO A 148 12.22 -11.36 5.06
C PRO A 148 11.28 -12.31 4.32
N ASN A 149 10.09 -11.86 3.90
CA ASN A 149 9.07 -12.79 3.39
C ASN A 149 9.47 -13.40 2.05
N MET A 150 10.01 -12.60 1.12
CA MET A 150 10.43 -13.03 -0.22
C MET A 150 9.36 -13.88 -0.95
N GLN A 151 8.10 -13.63 -0.62
CA GLN A 151 6.93 -14.31 -1.17
C GLN A 151 6.36 -13.47 -2.30
N GLY A 152 5.91 -14.13 -3.36
CA GLY A 152 5.32 -13.42 -4.48
C GLY A 152 4.26 -14.19 -5.23
N TRP A 153 3.60 -13.47 -6.13
CA TRP A 153 2.62 -14.02 -7.06
C TRP A 153 2.90 -13.48 -8.45
N THR A 154 2.77 -14.36 -9.43
CA THR A 154 2.89 -14.01 -10.84
C THR A 154 1.52 -14.15 -11.50
N ILE A 155 1.03 -13.06 -12.08
CA ILE A 155 -0.16 -13.08 -12.94
C ILE A 155 0.30 -12.75 -14.36
N ARG A 156 0.20 -13.73 -15.25
CA ARG A 156 0.68 -13.63 -16.64
C ARG A 156 -0.27 -12.82 -17.51
N ALA A 157 0.26 -12.16 -18.52
CA ALA A 157 -0.55 -11.48 -19.52
C ALA A 157 -1.52 -12.45 -20.22
N GLY A 158 -2.73 -11.97 -20.48
CA GLY A 158 -3.79 -12.78 -21.10
C GLY A 158 -4.53 -13.72 -20.14
N ASP A 159 -4.15 -13.78 -18.86
CA ASP A 159 -4.99 -14.43 -17.85
C ASP A 159 -6.32 -13.67 -17.71
N THR A 160 -7.42 -14.42 -17.84
CA THR A 160 -8.79 -13.88 -17.83
C THR A 160 -9.48 -14.05 -16.48
N LYS A 161 -8.81 -14.69 -15.51
CA LYS A 161 -9.34 -14.88 -14.16
C LYS A 161 -9.45 -13.55 -13.44
N ALA A 162 -10.48 -13.44 -12.61
CA ALA A 162 -10.59 -12.34 -11.67
C ALA A 162 -9.74 -12.64 -10.43
N TYR A 163 -8.91 -11.68 -10.03
CA TYR A 163 -8.08 -11.78 -8.84
C TYR A 163 -8.42 -10.67 -7.85
N SER A 164 -8.25 -10.98 -6.58
CA SER A 164 -8.30 -9.98 -5.52
C SER A 164 -7.19 -10.18 -4.50
N MET A 165 -6.77 -9.11 -3.83
CA MET A 165 -5.71 -9.15 -2.84
C MET A 165 -6.15 -8.45 -1.57
N SER A 166 -5.85 -9.01 -0.41
CA SER A 166 -5.92 -8.32 0.89
C SER A 166 -4.56 -8.37 1.56
N GLY A 167 -4.41 -7.62 2.64
CA GLY A 167 -3.21 -7.71 3.44
C GLY A 167 -3.38 -7.19 4.85
N THR A 168 -2.34 -7.37 5.64
CA THR A 168 -2.25 -6.91 7.01
C THR A 168 -0.85 -6.37 7.21
N ILE A 169 -0.72 -5.20 7.82
CA ILE A 169 0.57 -4.66 8.22
C ILE A 169 0.58 -4.41 9.73
N SER A 170 1.54 -5.02 10.41
CA SER A 170 1.79 -4.82 11.84
C SER A 170 2.92 -3.84 12.03
N VAL A 171 2.63 -2.71 12.65
CA VAL A 171 3.60 -1.65 12.92
C VAL A 171 3.96 -1.69 14.39
N THR A 172 5.24 -1.94 14.66
CA THR A 172 5.80 -2.04 15.99
C THR A 172 6.95 -1.05 16.15
N THR A 173 7.02 -0.39 17.30
CA THR A 173 8.18 0.40 17.67
C THR A 173 9.39 -0.52 17.86
N PRO A 174 10.54 -0.26 17.22
CA PRO A 174 11.77 -1.01 17.44
C PRO A 174 12.19 -0.99 18.91
N ALA A 175 12.64 -2.12 19.45
CA ALA A 175 13.02 -2.24 20.86
C ALA A 175 14.19 -1.33 21.27
N ASN A 176 15.03 -0.93 20.32
CA ASN A 176 16.16 -0.02 20.52
C ASN A 176 15.79 1.45 20.24
N HIS A 177 14.51 1.79 20.08
CA HIS A 177 14.10 3.18 19.90
C HIS A 177 14.34 3.98 21.19
N VAL A 178 15.24 4.96 21.09
CA VAL A 178 15.41 6.02 22.09
C VAL A 178 14.69 7.24 21.54
N PRO A 179 13.59 7.70 22.17
CA PRO A 179 12.94 8.96 21.80
C PRO A 179 13.98 10.08 21.82
N LYS A 180 14.03 10.93 20.79
CA LYS A 180 14.91 12.10 20.84
C LYS A 180 14.38 13.07 21.89
N ASP A 181 15.26 13.87 22.50
CA ASP A 181 14.83 14.92 23.42
C ASP A 181 13.82 15.85 22.71
N GLY A 182 12.60 15.91 23.23
CA GLY A 182 11.49 16.66 22.63
C GLY A 182 10.51 15.84 21.78
N ASP A 183 10.80 14.57 21.48
CA ASP A 183 9.79 13.65 20.94
C ASP A 183 8.77 13.34 22.02
N ASP A 184 7.53 13.77 21.79
CA ASP A 184 6.42 13.37 22.63
C ASP A 184 6.09 11.90 22.32
N ALA A 185 6.42 10.99 23.24
CA ALA A 185 6.11 9.56 23.13
C ALA A 185 4.61 9.30 22.85
N ARG A 186 3.73 10.27 23.13
CA ARG A 186 2.30 10.22 22.81
C ARG A 186 1.99 10.33 21.30
N THR A 187 2.97 10.68 20.47
CA THR A 187 2.83 10.81 19.00
C THR A 187 3.27 9.55 18.26
N VAL A 188 3.96 8.62 18.94
CA VAL A 188 4.39 7.35 18.35
C VAL A 188 3.20 6.40 18.30
N TRP A 189 2.88 5.95 17.09
CA TRP A 189 1.80 5.02 16.81
C TRP A 189 2.35 3.61 16.56
N SER A 190 1.65 2.63 17.11
CA SER A 190 1.83 1.21 16.84
C SER A 190 0.47 0.52 16.80
N GLY A 191 0.38 -0.55 16.03
CA GLY A 191 -0.87 -1.26 15.80
C GLY A 191 -0.85 -2.08 14.53
N THR A 192 -1.96 -2.77 14.29
CA THR A 192 -2.14 -3.61 13.09
C THR A 192 -3.25 -3.01 12.23
N LEU A 193 -2.97 -2.83 10.93
CA LEU A 193 -3.94 -2.37 9.95
C LEU A 193 -4.35 -3.53 9.05
N GLU A 194 -5.65 -3.81 9.03
CA GLU A 194 -6.27 -4.73 8.08
C GLU A 194 -6.59 -3.98 6.78
N LEU A 195 -5.91 -4.35 5.70
CA LEU A 195 -6.02 -3.72 4.39
C LEU A 195 -7.17 -4.37 3.61
N PRO A 196 -8.21 -3.59 3.22
CA PRO A 196 -9.37 -4.13 2.53
C PRO A 196 -9.00 -4.84 1.23
N LYS A 197 -9.80 -5.83 0.86
CA LYS A 197 -9.64 -6.58 -0.38
C LYS A 197 -9.76 -5.63 -1.60
N MET A 198 -8.75 -5.59 -2.46
CA MET A 198 -8.75 -4.89 -3.74
C MET A 198 -8.86 -5.86 -4.91
N LYS A 199 -9.57 -5.47 -5.98
CA LYS A 199 -9.60 -6.23 -7.24
C LYS A 199 -8.38 -5.87 -8.08
N LEU A 200 -7.76 -6.87 -8.69
CA LEU A 200 -6.63 -6.68 -9.60
C LEU A 200 -7.13 -6.69 -11.04
N SER A 201 -6.81 -5.63 -11.79
CA SER A 201 -7.09 -5.56 -13.22
C SER A 201 -5.83 -5.93 -13.98
N VAL A 202 -5.75 -7.16 -14.51
CA VAL A 202 -4.59 -7.57 -15.31
C VAL A 202 -4.55 -6.78 -16.61
N PRO A 203 -3.39 -6.23 -17.02
CA PRO A 203 -3.26 -5.59 -18.33
C PRO A 203 -3.70 -6.57 -19.43
N LYS A 204 -4.62 -6.11 -20.27
CA LYS A 204 -5.01 -6.85 -21.47
C LYS A 204 -3.92 -6.67 -22.52
N LYS A 205 -3.64 -7.74 -23.27
CA LYS A 205 -2.75 -7.72 -24.44
C LYS A 205 -3.33 -6.85 -25.55
#